data_AF-A0A7T0PEG0-F1
#
_entry.id   AF-A0A7T0PEG0-F1
#
_cell.length_a   1.000
_cell.length_b   1.000
_cell.length_c   1.000
_cell.angle_alpha   90.00
_cell.angle_beta   90.00
_cell.angle_gamma   90.00
#
_symmetry.space_group_name_H-M   'P 1'
#
loop_
_entity.id
_entity.type
_entity.pdbx_description
1 polymer ?
#
loop_
_entity_poly.entity_id
_entity_poly.type
_entity_poly.pdbx_seq_one_letter_code
_entity_poly.pdbx_strand_id
1 'polypeptide(L)'
;MRRSLVALSAASVLALSGLPVTANAFELPQESSAAGSAGLDHAVHSFSQTSSNTVGQWVERAGLNPGLFPGLLPVDLPRGGCAPQDFDAVVPGWPNFTGTSVIWCDGQWAIAGANQTDWRVFFHHDGERWNALPPRGTKSTGMQQGCFNGIELHEQGAPQEFVDRAPICTPEEIGNFPS
;
A
#
# COMPACT_ATOMS: atom_id res chain seq x y z
N MET A 1 47.46 28.50 21.75
CA MET A 1 47.51 29.89 22.28
C MET A 1 46.45 30.73 21.58
N ARG A 2 45.85 31.72 22.27
CA ARG A 2 45.00 32.83 21.74
C ARG A 2 43.90 32.44 20.73
N ARG A 3 42.63 32.28 21.14
CA ARG A 3 41.61 33.34 21.41
C ARG A 3 41.39 34.32 20.25
N SER A 4 40.18 34.30 19.69
CA SER A 4 39.38 35.50 19.38
C SER A 4 37.89 35.15 19.44
N LEU A 5 37.15 35.84 20.31
CA LEU A 5 35.69 35.96 20.30
C LEU A 5 35.36 37.36 19.79
N VAL A 6 34.27 37.51 19.04
CA VAL A 6 33.60 38.79 18.81
C VAL A 6 32.12 38.60 19.09
N ALA A 7 31.50 39.57 19.77
CA ALA A 7 30.15 39.50 20.31
C ALA A 7 29.40 40.82 20.11
N LEU A 8 28.05 40.76 20.20
CA LEU A 8 27.11 41.90 20.31
C LEU A 8 27.03 42.78 19.04
N SER A 9 25.93 43.47 18.69
CA SER A 9 24.66 43.79 19.35
C SER A 9 23.50 43.62 18.33
N ALA A 10 22.20 43.91 18.55
CA ALA A 10 21.47 44.56 19.66
C ALA A 10 20.04 43.97 19.78
N ALA A 11 19.09 44.67 20.40
CA ALA A 11 17.66 44.32 20.50
C ALA A 11 16.76 45.58 20.50
N SER A 12 15.43 45.37 20.50
CA SER A 12 14.34 46.37 20.69
C SER A 12 13.96 47.17 19.42
N VAL A 13 12.74 47.65 19.16
CA VAL A 13 11.38 47.60 19.79
C VAL A 13 10.33 47.58 18.64
N LEU A 14 8.98 47.56 18.75
CA LEU A 14 7.98 47.76 19.82
C LEU A 14 6.74 46.88 19.52
N ALA A 15 5.61 47.08 20.23
CA ALA A 15 4.31 46.43 20.00
C ALA A 15 3.24 47.44 19.50
N LEU A 16 2.22 46.96 18.76
CA LEU A 16 0.93 47.63 18.63
C LEU A 16 -0.24 46.65 18.83
N SER A 17 -1.15 47.03 19.72
CA SER A 17 -2.39 46.35 20.08
C SER A 17 -3.55 46.71 19.14
N GLY A 18 -4.44 45.75 18.83
CA GLY A 18 -5.63 45.99 18.01
C GLY A 18 -6.76 44.97 18.23
N LEU A 19 -7.59 45.21 19.25
CA LEU A 19 -9.00 44.77 19.35
C LEU A 19 -9.85 46.07 19.37
N PRO A 20 -11.19 46.07 19.15
CA PRO A 20 -12.13 44.93 19.14
C PRO A 20 -13.13 44.95 17.95
N VAL A 21 -14.12 44.04 17.94
CA VAL A 21 -15.57 44.31 17.78
C VAL A 21 -16.38 43.01 17.97
N THR A 22 -17.64 43.14 18.34
CA THR A 22 -18.49 42.13 19.00
C THR A 22 -19.55 41.47 18.12
N ALA A 23 -20.09 40.37 18.66
CA ALA A 23 -21.48 39.90 18.56
C ALA A 23 -21.88 38.92 17.43
N ASN A 24 -22.31 37.73 17.89
CA ASN A 24 -23.45 36.89 17.46
C ASN A 24 -23.05 35.41 17.47
N ALA A 25 -23.84 34.46 17.99
CA ALA A 25 -24.92 34.53 18.97
C ALA A 25 -24.98 33.18 19.73
N PHE A 26 -25.70 33.16 20.84
CA PHE A 26 -25.87 31.98 21.70
C PHE A 26 -26.80 30.95 21.07
N GLU A 27 -26.38 29.67 20.99
CA GLU A 27 -27.33 28.56 20.92
C GLU A 27 -26.75 27.31 21.61
N LEU A 28 -27.26 27.04 22.81
CA LEU A 28 -27.29 25.71 23.45
C LEU A 28 -28.75 25.25 23.47
N PRO A 29 -28.99 23.94 23.30
CA PRO A 29 -29.76 23.26 24.35
C PRO A 29 -28.91 22.34 25.23
N GLN A 30 -29.37 22.18 26.47
CA GLN A 30 -28.81 21.29 27.50
C GLN A 30 -29.20 19.82 27.31
N GLU A 31 -28.40 18.95 27.92
CA GLU A 31 -28.76 17.64 28.54
C GLU A 31 -29.52 16.61 27.69
N SER A 32 -29.04 15.37 27.60
CA SER A 32 -29.16 14.46 28.75
C SER A 32 -28.21 13.26 28.69
N SER A 33 -27.86 12.75 29.87
CA SER A 33 -26.99 11.61 30.09
C SER A 33 -27.58 10.28 29.60
N ALA A 34 -26.83 9.52 28.80
CA ALA A 34 -26.99 8.07 28.68
C ALA A 34 -25.64 7.42 28.34
N ALA A 35 -25.18 6.49 29.18
CA ALA A 35 -24.06 5.62 28.81
C ALA A 35 -24.55 4.64 27.74
N GLY A 36 -24.03 4.76 26.52
CA GLY A 36 -24.40 3.94 25.38
C GLY A 36 -23.15 3.56 24.57
N SER A 37 -22.90 2.26 24.47
CA SER A 37 -21.78 1.68 23.72
C SER A 37 -21.99 1.83 22.21
N ALA A 38 -21.63 3.00 21.67
CA ALA A 38 -21.73 3.35 20.25
C ALA A 38 -20.51 4.13 19.72
N GLY A 39 -19.38 4.09 20.45
CA GLY A 39 -18.16 4.84 20.13
C GLY A 39 -17.12 4.08 19.29
N LEU A 40 -17.33 2.79 18.99
CA LEU A 40 -16.35 1.96 18.29
C LEU A 40 -16.52 2.02 16.76
N ASP A 41 -17.75 1.98 16.26
CA ASP A 41 -18.04 1.92 14.82
C ASP A 41 -17.61 3.17 14.04
N HIS A 42 -17.65 4.35 14.66
CA HIS A 42 -17.22 5.59 14.02
C HIS A 42 -15.70 5.81 14.06
N ALA A 43 -14.99 5.11 14.96
CA ALA A 43 -13.53 5.16 15.00
C ALA A 43 -12.94 4.41 13.79
N VAL A 44 -13.36 3.17 13.56
CA VAL A 44 -12.79 2.32 12.49
C VAL A 44 -12.94 2.90 11.08
N HIS A 45 -14.03 3.62 10.78
CA HIS A 45 -14.18 4.29 9.48
C HIS A 45 -13.21 5.46 9.24
N SER A 46 -12.61 6.04 10.29
CA SER A 46 -11.60 7.10 10.13
C SER A 46 -10.19 6.55 9.83
N PHE A 47 -9.92 5.26 10.08
CA PHE A 47 -8.61 4.67 9.84
C PHE A 47 -8.35 4.33 8.35
N SER A 48 -9.37 3.98 7.56
CA SER A 48 -9.20 3.48 6.17
C SER A 48 -8.74 4.50 5.12
N GLN A 49 -8.59 5.79 5.47
CA GLN A 49 -8.08 6.83 4.55
C GLN A 49 -6.81 7.54 5.06
N THR A 50 -6.20 7.02 6.13
CA THR A 50 -4.98 7.56 6.70
C THR A 50 -3.79 6.81 6.09
N SER A 51 -2.96 7.47 5.27
CA SER A 51 -1.76 6.85 4.70
C SER A 51 -0.79 6.40 5.80
N SER A 52 0.02 5.36 5.57
CA SER A 52 0.89 4.76 6.62
C SER A 52 1.74 5.81 7.36
N ASN A 53 2.19 6.84 6.63
CA ASN A 53 2.96 7.99 7.15
C ASN A 53 2.24 8.80 8.24
N THR A 54 0.91 8.89 8.22
CA THR A 54 0.12 9.60 9.24
C THR A 54 -0.32 8.68 10.38
N VAL A 55 -0.51 7.37 10.15
CA VAL A 55 -0.77 6.40 11.23
C VAL A 55 0.41 6.36 12.21
N GLY A 56 1.65 6.31 11.71
CA GLY A 56 2.86 6.33 12.55
C GLY A 56 2.92 7.55 13.49
N GLN A 57 2.68 8.74 12.96
CA GLN A 57 2.71 9.99 13.74
C GLN A 57 1.64 10.06 14.84
N TRP A 58 0.48 9.41 14.65
CA TRP A 58 -0.54 9.31 15.69
C TRP A 58 -0.20 8.27 16.76
N VAL A 59 0.41 7.13 16.39
CA VAL A 59 0.88 6.10 17.33
C VAL A 59 1.95 6.66 18.28
N GLU A 60 2.93 7.39 17.74
CA GLU A 60 3.95 8.10 18.53
C GLU A 60 3.32 9.13 19.49
N ARG A 61 2.38 9.93 19.00
CA ARG A 61 1.73 10.99 19.77
C ARG A 61 0.77 10.47 20.85
N ALA A 62 0.24 9.26 20.67
CA ALA A 62 -0.58 8.56 21.65
C ALA A 62 0.24 7.76 22.69
N GLY A 63 1.56 7.66 22.53
CA GLY A 63 2.43 6.89 23.42
C GLY A 63 2.19 5.38 23.36
N LEU A 64 1.57 4.89 22.29
CA LEU A 64 1.25 3.47 22.13
C LEU A 64 2.49 2.73 21.62
N ASN A 65 2.97 1.74 22.38
CA ASN A 65 4.01 0.84 21.90
C ASN A 65 3.43 -0.08 20.82
N PRO A 66 3.92 -0.08 19.57
CA PRO A 66 3.41 -0.94 18.50
C PRO A 66 3.53 -2.44 18.82
N GLY A 67 4.44 -2.82 19.73
CA GLY A 67 4.55 -4.20 20.23
C GLY A 67 3.41 -4.66 21.17
N LEU A 68 2.51 -3.77 21.62
CA LEU A 68 1.36 -4.14 22.46
C LEU A 68 0.13 -4.61 21.66
N PHE A 69 0.14 -4.46 20.34
CA PHE A 69 -1.00 -4.82 19.48
C PHE A 69 -0.57 -5.65 18.25
N PRO A 70 0.02 -6.85 18.45
CA PRO A 70 0.33 -7.76 17.35
C PRO A 70 -0.95 -8.08 16.56
N GLY A 71 -0.99 -7.68 15.28
CA GLY A 71 -2.12 -7.89 14.38
C GLY A 71 -3.12 -6.74 14.22
N LEU A 72 -2.95 -5.58 14.90
CA LEU A 72 -3.79 -4.38 14.63
C LEU A 72 -3.19 -3.42 13.60
N LEU A 73 -1.92 -3.58 13.24
CA LEU A 73 -1.27 -2.80 12.19
C LEU A 73 -0.95 -3.72 11.00
N PRO A 74 -1.17 -3.28 9.75
CA PRO A 74 -0.67 -4.01 8.60
C PRO A 74 0.86 -4.12 8.72
N VAL A 75 1.39 -5.30 8.45
CA VAL A 75 2.84 -5.46 8.29
C VAL A 75 3.21 -4.80 6.98
N ASP A 76 3.78 -3.59 7.03
CA ASP A 76 4.44 -2.95 5.90
C ASP A 76 5.68 -3.80 5.53
N LEU A 77 5.46 -4.84 4.73
CA LEU A 77 6.54 -5.61 4.11
C LEU A 77 7.34 -4.66 3.19
N PRO A 78 8.68 -4.81 3.13
CA PRO A 78 9.50 -4.05 2.19
C PRO A 78 8.92 -4.17 0.77
N ARG A 79 8.77 -3.04 0.09
CA ARG A 79 8.28 -3.03 -1.30
C ARG A 79 9.39 -3.41 -2.26
N GLY A 80 9.02 -4.16 -3.30
CA GLY A 80 9.90 -4.57 -4.37
C GLY A 80 10.12 -3.41 -5.33
N GLY A 81 11.27 -3.41 -6.00
CA GLY A 81 11.48 -2.52 -7.13
C GLY A 81 10.52 -2.86 -8.27
N CYS A 82 10.12 -1.83 -9.03
CA CYS A 82 9.29 -1.98 -10.23
C CYS A 82 10.12 -1.72 -11.51
N ALA A 83 11.44 -1.89 -11.47
CA ALA A 83 12.28 -1.79 -12.65
C ALA A 83 12.23 -3.10 -13.45
N PRO A 84 12.33 -3.09 -14.79
CA PRO A 84 12.35 -4.32 -15.59
C PRO A 84 13.35 -5.37 -15.09
N GLN A 85 14.52 -4.91 -14.64
CA GLN A 85 15.63 -5.75 -14.16
C GLN A 85 15.30 -6.52 -12.87
N ASP A 86 14.37 -6.02 -12.06
CA ASP A 86 13.95 -6.69 -10.82
C ASP A 86 13.17 -7.99 -11.11
N PHE A 87 12.52 -8.04 -12.27
CA PHE A 87 11.80 -9.21 -12.75
C PHE A 87 12.71 -10.13 -13.58
N ASP A 88 13.59 -9.56 -14.40
CA ASP A 88 14.47 -10.28 -15.34
C ASP A 88 15.21 -11.47 -14.69
N ALA A 89 15.60 -11.35 -13.41
CA ALA A 89 16.29 -12.40 -12.65
C ALA A 89 15.40 -13.57 -12.18
N VAL A 90 14.07 -13.45 -12.26
CA VAL A 90 13.09 -14.37 -11.62
C VAL A 90 12.66 -15.50 -12.54
N VAL A 91 12.63 -15.28 -13.87
CA VAL A 91 12.03 -16.22 -14.84
C VAL A 91 13.13 -16.81 -15.74
N PRO A 92 13.42 -18.12 -15.66
CA PRO A 92 14.45 -18.76 -16.49
C PRO A 92 14.16 -18.63 -17.99
N GLY A 93 15.17 -18.24 -18.78
CA GLY A 93 15.04 -18.03 -20.22
C GLY A 93 14.38 -16.70 -20.62
N TRP A 94 14.16 -15.81 -19.64
CA TRP A 94 13.63 -14.47 -19.80
C TRP A 94 14.58 -13.46 -19.13
N PRO A 95 14.63 -12.19 -19.58
CA PRO A 95 14.08 -11.70 -20.85
C PRO A 95 14.84 -12.28 -22.04
N ASN A 96 14.18 -12.30 -23.20
CA ASN A 96 14.89 -12.51 -24.46
C ASN A 96 15.62 -11.22 -24.89
N PHE A 97 16.32 -11.21 -26.02
CA PHE A 97 17.04 -10.04 -26.55
C PHE A 97 16.20 -8.76 -26.74
N THR A 98 14.87 -8.86 -26.65
CA THR A 98 13.90 -7.75 -26.72
C THR A 98 13.69 -7.02 -25.38
N GLY A 99 14.11 -7.61 -24.26
CA GLY A 99 13.95 -7.05 -22.91
C GLY A 99 12.54 -7.16 -22.33
N THR A 100 12.36 -6.56 -21.16
CA THR A 100 11.12 -6.58 -20.37
C THR A 100 10.41 -5.24 -20.39
N SER A 101 9.07 -5.27 -20.33
CA SER A 101 8.24 -4.13 -19.95
C SER A 101 7.41 -4.45 -18.72
N VAL A 102 7.33 -3.50 -17.79
CA VAL A 102 6.48 -3.59 -16.60
C VAL A 102 5.12 -2.99 -16.98
N ILE A 103 4.08 -3.83 -16.94
CA ILE A 103 2.72 -3.48 -17.37
C ILE A 103 1.97 -2.80 -16.22
N TRP A 104 2.18 -3.28 -14.99
CA TRP A 104 1.63 -2.72 -13.76
C TRP A 104 2.45 -3.22 -12.55
N CYS A 105 2.63 -2.40 -11.52
CA CYS A 105 3.36 -2.76 -10.30
C CYS A 105 3.02 -1.78 -9.16
N ASP A 106 2.75 -2.29 -7.96
CA ASP A 106 2.50 -1.48 -6.74
C ASP A 106 3.59 -1.64 -5.64
N GLY A 107 4.54 -2.55 -5.88
CA GLY A 107 5.62 -2.93 -4.96
C GLY A 107 5.35 -4.18 -4.12
N GLN A 108 4.16 -4.79 -4.19
CA GLN A 108 3.86 -6.12 -3.62
C GLN A 108 3.35 -7.11 -4.67
N TRP A 109 2.72 -6.60 -5.73
CA TRP A 109 2.21 -7.33 -6.86
C TRP A 109 2.68 -6.64 -8.15
N ALA A 110 2.96 -7.43 -9.19
CA ALA A 110 3.40 -6.89 -10.47
C ALA A 110 3.05 -7.79 -11.65
N ILE A 111 2.93 -7.16 -12.82
CA ILE A 111 2.70 -7.82 -14.10
C ILE A 111 3.78 -7.28 -15.04
N ALA A 112 4.61 -8.16 -15.58
CA ALA A 112 5.62 -7.81 -16.57
C ALA A 112 5.50 -8.72 -17.80
N GLY A 113 5.93 -8.23 -18.95
CA GLY A 113 5.88 -8.96 -20.21
C GLY A 113 7.21 -8.94 -20.95
N ALA A 114 7.49 -9.99 -21.73
CA ALA A 114 8.59 -9.97 -22.68
C ALA A 114 8.20 -9.09 -23.87
N ASN A 115 9.03 -8.10 -24.20
CA ASN A 115 8.78 -7.20 -25.32
C ASN A 115 8.71 -7.98 -26.63
N GLN A 116 7.85 -7.53 -27.56
CA GLN A 116 7.56 -8.21 -28.85
C GLN A 116 6.91 -9.60 -28.70
N THR A 117 6.33 -9.93 -27.54
CA THR A 117 5.57 -11.16 -27.32
C THR A 117 4.25 -10.88 -26.59
N ASP A 118 3.36 -11.87 -26.56
CA ASP A 118 2.18 -11.93 -25.69
C ASP A 118 2.48 -12.57 -24.31
N TRP A 119 3.71 -13.03 -24.08
CA TRP A 119 4.14 -13.65 -22.83
C TRP A 119 4.17 -12.61 -21.69
N ARG A 120 3.21 -12.76 -20.77
CA ARG A 120 3.10 -12.02 -19.52
C ARG A 120 3.34 -12.96 -18.35
N VAL A 121 4.00 -12.45 -17.32
CA VAL A 121 4.21 -13.14 -16.04
C VAL A 121 3.65 -12.26 -14.92
N PHE A 122 3.06 -12.93 -13.94
CA PHE A 122 2.40 -12.33 -12.78
C PHE A 122 3.26 -12.64 -11.56
N PHE A 123 3.52 -11.63 -10.74
CA PHE A 123 4.50 -11.70 -9.65
C PHE A 123 3.90 -11.26 -8.32
N HIS A 124 4.39 -11.87 -7.24
CA HIS A 124 4.16 -11.44 -5.88
C HIS A 124 5.50 -11.30 -5.15
N HIS A 125 5.61 -10.27 -4.31
CA HIS A 125 6.77 -10.03 -3.47
C HIS A 125 6.48 -10.50 -2.04
N ASP A 126 7.28 -11.44 -1.55
CA ASP A 126 7.19 -12.01 -0.20
C ASP A 126 7.78 -11.09 0.91
N GLY A 127 8.28 -9.91 0.54
CA GLY A 127 8.99 -8.97 1.41
C GLY A 127 10.53 -9.07 1.35
N GLU A 128 11.07 -10.08 0.67
CA GLU A 128 12.51 -10.21 0.36
C GLU A 128 12.78 -10.21 -1.16
N ARG A 129 11.96 -10.90 -1.97
CA ARG A 129 12.16 -11.09 -3.41
C ARG A 129 10.89 -11.28 -4.23
N TRP A 130 10.93 -10.85 -5.49
CA TRP A 130 9.89 -11.17 -6.47
C TRP A 130 9.86 -12.67 -6.76
N ASN A 131 8.68 -13.27 -6.70
CA ASN A 131 8.41 -14.64 -7.10
C ASN A 131 7.36 -14.64 -8.22
N ALA A 132 7.61 -15.40 -9.29
CA ALA A 132 6.60 -15.62 -10.33
C ALA A 132 5.50 -16.55 -9.80
N LEU A 133 4.25 -16.16 -9.98
CA LEU A 133 3.09 -16.92 -9.54
C LEU A 133 2.87 -18.13 -10.45
N PRO A 134 2.78 -19.36 -9.91
CA PRO A 134 2.43 -20.52 -10.71
C PRO A 134 0.96 -20.46 -11.13
N PRO A 135 0.63 -20.71 -12.41
CA PRO A 135 -0.76 -20.87 -12.81
C PRO A 135 -1.39 -22.07 -12.08
N ARG A 136 -2.67 -21.94 -11.75
CA ARG A 136 -3.48 -22.97 -11.09
C ARG A 136 -4.22 -23.86 -12.09
N GLY A 137 -4.14 -23.53 -13.38
CA GLY A 137 -4.75 -24.27 -14.48
C GLY A 137 -4.45 -23.61 -15.82
N THR A 138 -5.17 -24.01 -16.86
CA THR A 138 -5.04 -23.50 -18.23
C THR A 138 -6.41 -23.11 -18.76
N LYS A 139 -6.51 -21.98 -19.48
CA LYS A 139 -7.77 -21.56 -20.10
C LYS A 139 -8.25 -22.61 -21.11
N SER A 140 -9.50 -23.06 -20.97
CA SER A 140 -10.15 -24.02 -21.87
C SER A 140 -10.75 -23.35 -23.11
N THR A 141 -10.86 -22.02 -23.09
CA THR A 141 -11.43 -21.19 -24.17
C THR A 141 -10.56 -19.96 -24.45
N GLY A 142 -10.58 -19.50 -25.71
CA GLY A 142 -9.74 -18.39 -26.16
C GLY A 142 -8.29 -18.79 -26.38
N MET A 143 -7.36 -17.90 -26.03
CA MET A 143 -5.92 -18.17 -26.07
C MET A 143 -5.54 -19.17 -24.98
N GLN A 144 -4.88 -20.27 -25.34
CA GLN A 144 -4.29 -21.18 -24.36
C GLN A 144 -3.16 -20.47 -23.60
N GLN A 145 -3.45 -20.09 -22.37
CA GLN A 145 -2.51 -19.51 -21.42
C GLN A 145 -2.83 -20.05 -20.01
N GLY A 146 -1.85 -20.01 -19.12
CA GLY A 146 -2.07 -20.32 -17.71
C GLY A 146 -3.10 -19.37 -17.08
N CYS A 147 -3.88 -19.88 -16.13
CA CYS A 147 -4.87 -19.11 -15.38
C CYS A 147 -4.65 -19.24 -13.87
N PHE A 148 -5.20 -18.30 -13.11
CA PHE A 148 -5.05 -18.21 -11.65
C PHE A 148 -6.39 -18.41 -10.93
N ASN A 149 -6.35 -18.94 -9.71
CA ASN A 149 -7.52 -18.99 -8.84
C ASN A 149 -7.73 -17.61 -8.20
N GLY A 150 -8.80 -16.91 -8.58
CA GLY A 150 -9.09 -15.56 -8.08
C GLY A 150 -9.34 -15.50 -6.57
N ILE A 151 -9.89 -16.58 -5.98
CA ILE A 151 -10.10 -16.66 -4.53
C ILE A 151 -8.75 -16.73 -3.81
N GLU A 152 -7.86 -17.62 -4.25
CA GLU A 152 -6.50 -17.72 -3.69
C GLU A 152 -5.73 -16.40 -3.81
N LEU A 153 -5.89 -15.64 -4.91
CA LEU A 153 -5.27 -14.32 -5.07
C LEU A 153 -5.82 -13.30 -4.06
N HIS A 154 -7.13 -13.23 -3.87
CA HIS A 154 -7.74 -12.32 -2.88
C HIS A 154 -7.37 -12.69 -1.43
N GLU A 155 -7.31 -13.98 -1.10
CA GLU A 155 -6.86 -14.48 0.22
C GLU A 155 -5.39 -14.14 0.50
N GLN A 156 -4.55 -14.07 -0.54
CA GLN A 156 -3.17 -13.59 -0.45
C GLN A 156 -3.06 -12.05 -0.38
N GLY A 157 -4.16 -11.31 -0.46
CA GLY A 157 -4.18 -9.85 -0.44
C GLY A 157 -3.85 -9.19 -1.79
N ALA A 158 -4.09 -9.87 -2.92
CA ALA A 158 -3.96 -9.25 -4.24
C ALA A 158 -4.99 -8.12 -4.42
N PRO A 159 -4.56 -6.91 -4.84
CA PRO A 159 -5.47 -5.80 -5.08
C PRO A 159 -6.36 -6.09 -6.29
N GLN A 160 -7.60 -5.57 -6.29
CA GLN A 160 -8.55 -5.78 -7.37
C GLN A 160 -7.95 -5.42 -8.74
N GLU A 161 -7.17 -4.34 -8.80
CA GLU A 161 -6.52 -3.88 -10.03
C GLU A 161 -5.58 -4.93 -10.67
N PHE A 162 -4.91 -5.74 -9.84
CA PHE A 162 -4.09 -6.87 -10.29
C PHE A 162 -4.97 -8.04 -10.76
N VAL A 163 -5.99 -8.39 -9.98
CA VAL A 163 -6.91 -9.51 -10.27
C VAL A 163 -7.67 -9.28 -11.57
N ASP A 164 -8.12 -8.05 -11.84
CA ASP A 164 -8.81 -7.66 -13.08
C ASP A 164 -7.95 -7.84 -14.36
N ARG A 165 -6.62 -7.85 -14.21
CA ARG A 165 -5.66 -8.07 -15.31
C ARG A 165 -5.19 -9.53 -15.40
N ALA A 166 -5.41 -10.33 -14.36
CA ALA A 166 -5.01 -11.72 -14.31
C ALA A 166 -6.01 -12.61 -15.08
N PRO A 167 -5.53 -13.59 -15.89
CA PRO A 167 -6.42 -14.58 -16.48
C PRO A 167 -6.97 -15.49 -15.37
N ILE A 168 -8.20 -15.24 -14.91
CA ILE A 168 -8.83 -16.06 -13.86
C ILE A 168 -9.37 -17.37 -14.44
N CYS A 169 -9.14 -18.47 -13.72
CA CYS A 169 -9.70 -19.78 -14.03
C CYS A 169 -11.21 -19.83 -13.74
N THR A 170 -11.98 -20.51 -14.59
CA THR A 170 -13.27 -21.09 -14.18
C THR A 170 -13.02 -22.29 -13.25
N PRO A 171 -14.03 -22.77 -12.49
CA PRO A 171 -13.84 -23.93 -11.61
C PRO A 171 -13.35 -25.20 -12.33
N GLU A 172 -13.72 -25.38 -13.61
CA GLU A 172 -13.32 -26.52 -14.44
C GLU A 172 -11.89 -26.41 -15.00
N GLU A 173 -11.34 -25.19 -15.05
CA GLU A 173 -9.97 -24.96 -15.52
C GLU A 173 -8.93 -25.19 -14.41
N ILE A 174 -9.33 -25.16 -13.13
CA ILE A 174 -8.42 -25.38 -12.00
C ILE A 174 -7.91 -26.84 -11.99
N GLY A 175 -6.59 -27.00 -11.94
CA GLY A 175 -5.92 -28.30 -12.04
C GLY A 175 -5.78 -28.83 -13.47
N ASN A 176 -6.37 -28.18 -14.47
CA ASN A 176 -6.27 -28.59 -15.87
C ASN A 176 -4.95 -28.09 -16.49
N PHE A 177 -4.06 -29.02 -16.82
CA PHE A 177 -2.82 -28.76 -17.55
C PHE A 177 -2.75 -29.69 -18.76
N PRO A 178 -2.75 -29.17 -20.00
CA PRO A 178 -2.62 -30.01 -21.19
C PRO A 178 -1.25 -30.69 -21.23
N SER A 179 -1.25 -31.98 -21.61
CA SER A 179 -0.08 -32.87 -21.70
C SER A 179 0.60 -32.84 -23.05
#